data_AF-A0A0D2P8H0-F1
#
_entry.id   AF-A0A0D2P8H0-F1
#
_cell.length_a   1.000
_cell.length_b   1.000
_cell.length_c   1.000
_cell.angle_alpha   90.00
_cell.angle_beta   90.00
_cell.angle_gamma   90.00
#
_symmetry.space_group_name_H-M   'P 1'
#
loop_
_entity.id
_entity.type
_entity.pdbx_description
1 polymer ?
#
loop_
_entity_poly.entity_id
_entity_poly.type
_entity_poly.pdbx_seq_one_letter_code
_entity_poly.pdbx_strand_id
1 'polypeptide(L)'
;MNLVSQLQVSPLQSPLQHLLSKSKRHVPSASEEVQIREIIGDAQMRIAEIDNARGRITQLLRELDQERIVVQEYAYNHRVMVAPIWYVPPEIISCVFSFCLPRHSLQEITRSSIKSSLLVAAVDRNWRNIALSTPQLWTTMI
;
A
#
# COMPACT_ATOMS: atom_id res chain seq x y z
N MET A 1 10.71 22.20 -10.02
CA MET A 1 11.13 21.74 -11.36
C MET A 1 10.22 20.57 -11.74
N ASN A 2 9.35 20.74 -12.74
CA ASN A 2 8.28 19.79 -13.04
C ASN A 2 8.78 18.80 -14.11
N LEU A 3 9.25 17.60 -13.72
CA LEU A 3 9.84 16.61 -14.64
C LEU A 3 8.91 16.23 -15.81
N VAL A 4 7.59 16.35 -15.62
CA VAL A 4 6.58 16.08 -16.65
C VAL A 4 6.63 17.10 -17.79
N SER A 5 7.05 18.34 -17.52
CA SER A 5 7.11 19.40 -18.53
C SER A 5 8.26 19.26 -19.54
N GLN A 6 9.18 18.30 -19.33
CA GLN A 6 10.28 18.00 -20.26
C GLN A 6 9.92 16.92 -21.30
N LEU A 7 8.77 16.24 -21.14
CA LEU A 7 8.28 15.25 -22.10
C LEU A 7 7.42 15.95 -23.18
N GLN A 8 8.01 16.90 -23.91
CA GLN A 8 7.37 17.41 -25.12
C GLN A 8 7.43 16.32 -26.19
N VAL A 9 6.29 15.67 -26.42
CA VAL A 9 6.07 14.84 -27.61
C VAL A 9 6.12 15.76 -28.82
N SER A 10 7.30 15.86 -29.44
CA SER A 10 7.44 16.60 -30.69
C SER A 10 6.60 15.89 -31.76
N PRO A 11 5.77 16.61 -32.53
CA PRO A 11 4.95 15.99 -33.57
C PRO A 11 5.86 15.31 -34.59
N LEU A 12 5.72 13.99 -34.73
CA LEU A 12 6.44 13.22 -35.75
C LEU A 12 5.88 13.59 -37.13
N GLN A 13 6.62 14.43 -37.85
CA GLN A 13 6.27 14.81 -39.22
C GLN A 13 6.98 13.88 -40.20
N SER A 14 6.20 13.11 -40.98
CA SER A 14 6.76 12.30 -42.06
C SER A 14 6.88 13.12 -43.34
N PRO A 15 8.02 13.07 -44.07
CA PRO A 15 8.13 13.67 -45.41
C PRO A 15 7.19 12.99 -46.42
N LEU A 16 6.68 11.80 -46.12
CA LEU A 16 5.74 11.03 -46.94
C LEU A 16 4.28 11.19 -46.46
N GLN A 17 3.91 12.38 -45.99
CA GLN A 17 2.54 12.69 -45.53
C GLN A 17 1.44 12.30 -46.54
N HIS A 18 1.73 12.40 -47.84
CA HIS A 18 0.79 12.06 -48.89
C HIS A 18 0.42 10.55 -48.88
N LEU A 19 1.36 9.67 -48.51
CA LEU A 19 1.12 8.23 -48.37
C LEU A 19 0.31 7.88 -47.11
N LEU A 20 0.33 8.76 -46.10
CA LEU A 20 -0.43 8.59 -44.84
C LEU A 20 -1.89 9.06 -44.96
N SER A 21 -2.28 9.67 -46.09
CA SER A 21 -3.63 10.19 -46.28
C SER A 21 -4.67 9.07 -46.38
N LYS A 22 -5.72 9.14 -45.53
CA LYS A 22 -6.80 8.14 -45.49
C LYS A 22 -7.70 8.13 -46.73
N SER A 23 -7.61 9.15 -47.57
CA SER A 23 -8.51 9.42 -48.69
C SER A 23 -8.11 8.71 -49.98
N LYS A 24 -6.83 8.39 -50.20
CA LYS A 24 -6.37 7.71 -51.42
C LYS A 24 -5.15 6.83 -51.16
N ARG A 25 -5.30 5.52 -51.35
CA ARG A 25 -4.18 4.56 -51.23
C ARG A 25 -3.23 4.75 -52.41
N HIS A 26 -1.99 5.12 -52.11
CA HIS A 26 -0.89 5.17 -53.06
C HIS A 26 0.03 3.98 -52.82
N VAL A 27 0.47 3.31 -53.89
CA VAL A 27 1.51 2.29 -53.80
C VAL A 27 2.85 3.02 -53.74
N PRO A 28 3.69 2.81 -52.70
CA PRO A 28 5.01 3.44 -52.63
C PRO A 28 5.89 3.03 -53.81
N SER A 29 6.66 3.97 -54.33
CA SER A 29 7.77 3.67 -55.24
C SER A 29 8.92 2.99 -54.49
N ALA A 30 9.83 2.34 -55.21
CA ALA A 30 11.00 1.69 -54.61
C ALA A 30 11.86 2.63 -53.75
N SER A 31 11.96 3.92 -54.12
CA SER A 31 12.67 4.95 -53.34
C SER A 31 11.92 5.30 -52.05
N GLU A 32 10.60 5.45 -52.13
CA GLU A 32 9.75 5.71 -50.97
C GLU A 32 9.73 4.54 -50.01
N GLU A 33 9.78 3.29 -50.50
CA GLU A 33 9.90 2.13 -49.62
C GLU A 33 11.20 2.12 -48.81
N VAL A 34 12.33 2.56 -49.40
CA VAL A 34 13.60 2.68 -48.68
C VAL A 34 13.46 3.75 -47.58
N GLN A 35 12.91 4.92 -47.91
CA GLN A 35 12.67 5.98 -46.93
C GLN A 35 11.71 5.54 -45.80
N ILE A 36 10.65 4.78 -46.13
CA ILE A 36 9.73 4.22 -45.13
C ILE A 36 10.48 3.27 -44.19
N ARG A 37 11.33 2.40 -44.72
CA ARG A 37 12.12 1.46 -43.90
C ARG A 37 13.08 2.19 -42.96
N GLU A 38 13.74 3.25 -43.43
CA GLU A 38 14.61 4.11 -42.60
C GLU A 38 13.81 4.79 -41.48
N ILE A 39 12.68 5.43 -41.81
CA ILE A 39 11.79 6.07 -40.83
C ILE A 39 11.32 5.07 -39.76
N ILE A 40 10.95 3.86 -40.17
CA ILE A 40 10.56 2.79 -39.23
C ILE A 40 11.74 2.42 -38.33
N GLY A 41 12.93 2.25 -38.89
CA GLY A 41 14.14 1.94 -38.13
C GLY A 41 14.46 3.00 -37.07
N ASP A 42 14.45 4.27 -37.46
CA ASP A 42 14.70 5.40 -36.55
C ASP A 42 13.65 5.47 -35.44
N ALA A 43 12.37 5.28 -35.78
CA ALA A 43 11.29 5.24 -34.80
C ALA A 43 11.44 4.07 -33.82
N GLN A 44 11.79 2.89 -34.30
CA GLN A 44 12.03 1.71 -33.48
C GLN A 44 13.22 1.90 -32.53
N MET A 45 14.32 2.49 -33.03
CA MET A 45 15.46 2.85 -32.19
C MET A 45 15.07 3.82 -31.08
N ARG A 46 14.30 4.86 -31.42
CA ARG A 46 13.83 5.83 -30.43
C ARG A 46 12.90 5.21 -29.38
N ILE A 47 12.03 4.29 -29.78
CA ILE A 47 11.19 3.52 -28.84
C ILE A 47 12.06 2.71 -27.89
N ALA A 48 13.07 2.01 -28.40
CA ALA A 48 13.98 1.20 -27.57
C ALA A 48 14.75 2.05 -26.54
N GLU A 49 15.18 3.26 -26.91
CA GLU A 49 15.80 4.21 -25.98
C GLU A 49 14.84 4.62 -24.85
N ILE A 50 13.60 4.94 -25.20
CA ILE A 50 12.56 5.34 -24.25
C ILE A 50 12.26 4.18 -23.29
N ASP A 51 12.10 2.97 -23.81
CA ASP A 51 11.81 1.78 -22.99
C ASP A 51 12.97 1.44 -22.06
N ASN A 52 14.22 1.62 -22.49
CA ASN A 52 15.39 1.46 -21.63
C ASN A 52 15.37 2.47 -20.48
N ALA A 53 15.15 3.76 -20.78
CA ALA A 53 15.08 4.81 -19.77
C ALA A 53 13.93 4.56 -18.77
N ARG A 54 12.76 4.14 -19.28
CA ARG A 54 11.62 3.74 -18.46
C ARG A 54 11.94 2.56 -17.56
N GLY A 55 12.63 1.55 -18.08
CA GLY A 55 13.08 0.38 -17.33
C GLY A 55 14.00 0.79 -16.16
N ARG A 56 14.97 1.66 -16.42
CA ARG A 56 15.90 2.18 -15.38
C ARG A 56 15.17 2.94 -14.28
N ILE A 57 14.26 3.85 -14.65
CA ILE A 57 13.46 4.61 -13.67
C ILE A 57 12.57 3.67 -12.84
N THR A 58 11.94 2.69 -13.49
CA THR A 58 11.08 1.70 -12.81
C THR A 58 11.88 0.82 -11.84
N GLN A 59 13.14 0.52 -12.15
CA GLN A 59 14.03 -0.18 -11.22
C GLN A 59 14.34 0.67 -9.99
N LEU A 60 14.73 1.93 -10.17
CA LEU A 60 15.01 2.86 -9.06
C LEU A 60 13.79 3.07 -8.16
N LEU A 61 12.59 3.21 -8.75
CA LEU A 61 11.35 3.32 -7.98
C LEU A 61 11.11 2.09 -7.11
N ARG A 62 11.35 0.89 -7.64
CA ARG A 62 11.21 -0.36 -6.86
C ARG A 62 12.18 -0.43 -5.68
N GLU A 63 13.42 0.02 -5.88
CA GLU A 63 14.43 0.06 -4.81
C GLU A 63 14.03 1.04 -3.70
N LEU A 64 13.56 2.24 -4.07
CA LEU A 64 13.08 3.23 -3.11
C LEU A 64 11.82 2.76 -2.35
N ASP A 65 10.89 2.10 -3.03
CA ASP A 65 9.71 1.53 -2.38
C ASP A 65 10.09 0.45 -1.36
N GLN A 66 11.08 -0.39 -1.69
CA GLN A 66 11.58 -1.40 -0.77
C GLN A 66 12.25 -0.77 0.46
N GLU A 67 13.10 0.23 0.26
CA GLU A 67 13.71 0.97 1.36
C GLU A 67 12.65 1.64 2.25
N ARG A 68 11.64 2.26 1.63
CA ARG A 68 10.51 2.88 2.33
C ARG A 68 9.78 1.87 3.22
N ILE A 69 9.51 0.65 2.73
CA ILE A 69 8.85 -0.39 3.53
C ILE A 69 9.69 -0.75 4.76
N VAL A 70 10.99 -0.97 4.58
CA VAL A 70 11.92 -1.32 5.67
C VAL A 70 11.98 -0.22 6.73
N VAL A 71 12.11 1.04 6.31
CA VAL A 71 12.18 2.18 7.23
C VAL A 71 10.84 2.38 7.96
N GLN A 72 9.72 2.15 7.27
CA GLN A 72 8.39 2.24 7.89
C GLN A 72 8.20 1.17 8.97
N GLU A 73 8.60 -0.07 8.71
CA GLU A 73 8.55 -1.16 9.69
C GLU A 73 9.44 -0.84 10.91
N TYR A 74 10.67 -0.37 10.67
CA TYR A 74 11.56 0.06 11.72
C TYR A 74 10.93 1.14 12.60
N ALA A 75 10.37 2.20 12.00
CA ALA A 75 9.72 3.28 12.74
C ALA A 75 8.48 2.80 13.50
N TYR A 76 7.68 1.90 12.92
CA TYR A 76 6.51 1.31 13.57
C TYR A 76 6.90 0.55 14.84
N ASN A 77 7.90 -0.33 14.75
CA ASN A 77 8.37 -1.12 15.88
C ASN A 77 8.81 -0.25 17.07
N HIS A 78 9.48 0.87 16.79
CA HIS A 78 9.89 1.82 17.84
C HIS A 78 8.72 2.64 18.39
N ARG A 79 7.76 3.04 17.54
CA ARG A 79 6.53 3.73 17.98
C ARG A 79 5.71 2.88 18.93
N VAL A 80 5.63 1.57 18.68
CA VAL A 80 4.94 0.65 19.58
C VAL A 80 5.59 0.66 20.96
N MET A 81 6.92 0.68 21.07
CA MET A 81 7.63 0.67 22.37
C MET A 81 7.35 1.88 23.25
N VAL A 82 7.06 3.04 22.64
CA VAL A 82 6.74 4.29 23.36
C VAL A 82 5.24 4.60 23.36
N ALA A 83 4.41 3.65 22.92
CA ALA A 83 2.97 3.86 22.85
C ALA A 83 2.38 4.16 24.24
N PRO A 84 1.45 5.12 24.37
CA PRO A 84 0.84 5.50 25.64
C PRO A 84 0.25 4.32 26.43
N ILE A 85 -0.21 3.28 25.72
CA ILE A 85 -0.80 2.07 26.32
C ILE A 85 0.13 1.36 27.30
N TRP A 86 1.45 1.48 27.15
CA TRP A 86 2.43 0.92 28.08
C TRP A 86 2.51 1.67 29.40
N TYR A 87 2.05 2.92 29.44
CA TYR A 87 2.05 3.77 30.63
C TYR A 87 0.67 3.86 31.29
N VAL A 88 -0.32 3.16 30.74
CA VAL A 88 -1.66 3.16 31.33
C VAL A 88 -1.64 2.34 32.61
N PRO A 89 -2.03 2.92 33.76
CA PRO A 89 -2.10 2.19 35.01
C PRO A 89 -3.04 0.98 34.91
N PRO A 90 -2.74 -0.14 35.60
CA PRO A 90 -3.60 -1.31 35.63
C PRO A 90 -5.06 -1.01 35.94
N GLU A 91 -5.33 -0.03 36.81
CA GLU A 91 -6.67 0.38 37.23
C GLU A 91 -7.51 0.92 36.07
N ILE A 92 -6.89 1.67 35.17
CA ILE A 92 -7.56 2.21 33.98
C ILE A 92 -7.85 1.08 32.99
N ILE A 93 -6.92 0.14 32.83
CA ILE A 93 -7.10 -1.05 31.99
C ILE A 93 -8.24 -1.93 32.54
N SER A 94 -8.26 -2.20 33.85
CA SER A 94 -9.35 -2.92 34.52
C SER A 94 -10.71 -2.20 34.37
N CYS A 95 -10.71 -0.86 34.40
CA CYS A 95 -11.92 -0.07 34.14
C CYS A 95 -12.42 -0.28 32.71
N VAL A 96 -11.54 -0.26 31.72
CA VAL A 96 -11.87 -0.58 30.32
C VAL A 96 -12.42 -1.99 30.19
N PHE A 97 -11.80 -2.98 30.83
CA PHE A 97 -12.28 -4.37 30.82
C PHE A 97 -13.71 -4.48 31.36
N SER A 98 -14.04 -3.72 32.41
CA SER A 98 -15.38 -3.67 32.99
C SER A 98 -16.42 -3.12 32.00
N PHE A 99 -16.03 -2.20 31.11
CA PHE A 99 -16.90 -1.71 30.04
C PHE A 99 -17.06 -2.69 28.87
N CYS A 100 -16.14 -3.64 28.71
CA CYS A 100 -16.24 -4.71 27.70
C CYS A 100 -17.18 -5.83 28.14
N LEU A 101 -17.62 -5.86 29.39
CA LEU A 101 -18.60 -6.83 29.87
C LEU A 101 -20.02 -6.47 29.39
N PRO A 102 -20.86 -7.47 29.07
CA PRO A 102 -22.27 -7.23 28.75
C PRO A 102 -22.97 -6.54 29.93
N ARG A 103 -23.66 -5.42 29.69
CA ARG A 103 -24.38 -4.65 30.73
C ARG A 103 -25.75 -5.25 31.10
N HIS A 104 -26.05 -6.47 30.69
CA HIS A 104 -27.37 -7.06 30.84
C HIS A 104 -27.65 -7.44 32.30
N SER A 105 -28.93 -7.42 32.67
CA SER A 105 -29.42 -7.66 34.04
C SER A 105 -28.86 -8.95 34.62
N LEU A 106 -28.73 -9.01 35.94
CA LEU A 106 -28.18 -10.12 36.75
C LEU A 106 -28.75 -11.53 36.43
N GLN A 107 -29.73 -11.63 35.54
CA GLN A 107 -30.39 -12.86 35.08
C GLN A 107 -29.79 -13.43 33.78
N GLU A 108 -28.99 -12.66 33.03
CA GLU A 108 -28.26 -13.11 31.83
C GLU A 108 -26.75 -13.19 32.10
N ILE A 109 -26.38 -13.80 33.24
CA ILE A 109 -25.01 -14.27 33.48
C ILE A 109 -24.78 -15.49 32.59
N THR A 110 -24.69 -15.25 31.28
CA THR A 110 -24.59 -16.28 30.25
C THR A 110 -23.12 -16.54 29.92
N ARG A 111 -22.85 -17.66 29.22
CA ARG A 111 -21.54 -17.98 28.60
C ARG A 111 -20.86 -16.79 27.87
N SER A 112 -21.61 -15.77 27.49
CA SER A 112 -21.13 -14.51 26.89
C SER A 112 -20.20 -13.69 27.79
N SER A 113 -20.47 -13.61 29.10
CA SER A 113 -19.61 -12.85 30.03
C SER A 113 -18.25 -13.54 30.21
N ILE A 114 -18.26 -14.86 30.44
CA ILE A 114 -17.06 -15.68 30.56
C ILE A 114 -16.21 -15.61 29.27
N LYS A 115 -16.86 -15.67 28.09
CA LYS A 115 -16.17 -15.48 26.81
C LYS A 115 -15.49 -14.11 26.74
N SER A 116 -16.15 -13.05 27.19
CA SER A 116 -15.60 -11.67 27.15
C SER A 116 -14.39 -11.52 28.08
N SER A 117 -14.48 -12.01 29.32
CA SER A 117 -13.35 -12.01 30.27
C SER A 117 -12.17 -12.84 29.75
N LEU A 118 -12.43 -14.01 29.17
CA LEU A 118 -11.41 -14.85 28.55
C LEU A 118 -10.76 -14.20 27.32
N LEU A 119 -11.55 -13.51 26.49
CA LEU A 119 -11.03 -12.79 25.31
C LEU A 119 -10.04 -11.70 25.71
N VAL A 120 -10.39 -10.92 26.73
CA VAL A 120 -9.52 -9.85 27.25
C VAL A 120 -8.24 -10.45 27.88
N ALA A 121 -8.36 -11.56 28.61
CA ALA A 121 -7.21 -12.27 29.19
C ALA A 121 -6.34 -13.03 28.15
N ALA A 122 -6.81 -13.16 26.91
CA ALA A 122 -6.09 -13.84 25.84
C ALA A 122 -5.18 -12.91 25.01
N VAL A 123 -5.29 -11.58 25.16
CA VAL A 123 -4.57 -10.59 24.32
C VAL A 123 -3.05 -10.67 24.49
N ASP A 124 -2.54 -10.49 25.71
CA ASP A 124 -1.11 -10.60 26.04
C ASP A 124 -0.94 -10.87 27.55
N ARG A 125 0.28 -11.18 28.01
CA ARG A 125 0.65 -11.45 29.40
C ARG A 125 0.27 -10.30 30.34
N ASN A 126 0.51 -9.04 29.94
CA ASN A 126 0.15 -7.89 30.78
C ASN A 126 -1.37 -7.82 31.00
N TRP A 127 -2.16 -7.92 29.92
CA TRP A 127 -3.62 -7.92 29.99
C TRP A 127 -4.16 -9.10 30.78
N ARG A 128 -3.57 -10.29 30.64
CA ARG A 128 -3.91 -11.46 31.44
C ARG A 128 -3.68 -11.23 32.93
N ASN A 129 -2.53 -10.69 33.30
CA ASN A 129 -2.21 -10.41 34.70
C ASN A 129 -3.19 -9.41 35.31
N ILE A 130 -3.52 -8.34 34.56
CA ILE A 130 -4.50 -7.33 34.98
C ILE A 130 -5.90 -7.94 35.09
N ALA A 131 -6.32 -8.74 34.10
CA ALA A 131 -7.63 -9.40 34.10
C ALA A 131 -7.78 -10.37 35.29
N LEU A 132 -6.77 -11.22 35.55
CA LEU A 132 -6.75 -12.13 36.70
C LEU A 132 -6.75 -11.37 38.04
N SER A 133 -6.10 -10.20 38.09
CA SER A 133 -6.08 -9.33 39.26
C SER A 133 -7.33 -8.45 39.40
N THR A 134 -8.32 -8.61 38.52
CA THR A 134 -9.59 -7.86 38.53
C THR A 134 -10.75 -8.82 38.83
N PRO A 135 -11.09 -9.06 40.11
CA PRO A 135 -12.09 -10.07 40.52
C PRO A 135 -13.46 -9.88 39.86
N GLN A 136 -13.86 -8.64 39.57
CA GLN A 136 -15.16 -8.29 38.97
C GLN A 136 -15.36 -8.89 37.58
N LEU A 137 -14.29 -9.26 36.86
CA LEU A 137 -14.39 -9.94 35.56
C LEU A 137 -14.81 -11.41 35.70
N TRP A 138 -14.66 -11.98 36.90
CA TRP A 138 -14.84 -13.40 37.16
C TRP A 138 -16.01 -13.70 38.09
N THR A 139 -16.65 -12.67 38.67
CA THR A 139 -17.83 -12.84 39.55
C THR A 139 -19.04 -13.43 38.82
N THR A 140 -19.04 -13.45 37.49
CA THR A 140 -20.07 -14.10 36.65
C THR A 140 -19.72 -15.54 36.27
N MET A 141 -18.69 -16.16 36.88
CA MET A 141 -18.28 -17.56 36.65
C MET A 141 -18.93 -18.57 37.61
N ILE A 142 -19.95 -18.17 38.37
CA ILE A 142 -20.65 -19.03 39.34
C ILE A 142 -22.00 -19.45 38.77
#